data_AF-A0A3S3QU45-F1
#
_entry.id   AF-A0A3S3QU45-F1
#
_cell.length_a   1.000
_cell.length_b   1.000
_cell.length_c   1.000
_cell.angle_alpha   90.00
_cell.angle_beta   90.00
_cell.angle_gamma   90.00
#
_symmetry.space_group_name_H-M   'P 1'
#
loop_
_entity.id
_entity.type
_entity.pdbx_description
1 polymer ?
#
loop_
_entity_poly.entity_id
_entity_poly.type
_entity_poly.pdbx_seq_one_letter_code
_entity_poly.pdbx_strand_id
1 'polypeptide(L)'
;MSSHYEAPIRKPLIIGDKNYHDVTVDVARPVEGRANKQWWIAFSIALAAFLWGIACVAYTVGTGIGTWGSNKTVGWAWDITNFVWWVGIGHAGTLISAVLLLFRQKWRMAINRSAEAMTIFSVIQAAMFPVFHMGRPWLAYWVMPIPNQFGSLWVNFNSPLLWDVFAISTYLSVSLVFWWTGLLPDFAMLRDRAITPFTKRVYSILSFGWSGRAKDWQRFEEVSLVLAGLATPLVLSVHTIVSFDFATSVIPGWHTTILPPYFVAGAIFSGFAMVNTLLIIMRKVSNLEAYITVQHIELMNIVIMITGSIVGIAYITELFVAWYSGVEYEQYAFLNRATGPYWWAYALMMTCNVISPQVMWFKKIRTSIFVSFVISIVVNIGMWFERFVIIVTSLHRDYLPSSWTMFQPTFVDAGFFIGTIGFFFVLFLLYSRSFPVIAQAEVKSIMKTSSETYKKLREQGGHDNHSHSEQNHH
;
A
#
# COMPACT_ATOMS: atom_id res chain seq x y z
N MET A 1 11.97 30.90 27.08
CA MET A 1 11.48 29.57 26.61
C MET A 1 10.06 29.78 26.11
N SER A 2 9.83 29.74 24.79
CA SER A 2 8.49 30.00 24.24
C SER A 2 7.51 28.93 24.70
N SER A 3 6.41 29.38 25.28
CA SER A 3 5.27 28.57 25.74
C SER A 3 4.77 27.68 24.60
N HIS A 4 5.09 26.39 24.66
CA HIS A 4 4.64 25.42 23.67
C HIS A 4 3.26 24.91 24.07
N TYR A 5 2.20 25.33 23.38
CA TYR A 5 0.79 24.99 23.65
C TYR A 5 0.40 23.58 23.20
N GLU A 6 1.07 22.53 23.69
CA GLU A 6 0.66 21.14 23.41
C GLU A 6 -0.28 20.62 24.49
N ALA A 7 -1.42 20.07 24.08
CA ALA A 7 -2.37 19.46 25.01
C ALA A 7 -1.75 18.25 25.73
N PRO A 8 -1.90 18.12 27.06
CA PRO A 8 -1.33 17.04 27.86
C PRO A 8 -1.94 15.66 27.55
N ILE A 9 -3.10 15.63 26.90
CA ILE A 9 -3.82 14.39 26.55
C ILE A 9 -3.06 13.53 25.52
N ARG A 10 -2.16 14.13 24.73
CA ARG A 10 -1.46 13.43 23.66
C ARG A 10 -0.35 12.53 24.21
N LYS A 11 -0.44 11.23 23.94
CA LYS A 11 0.62 10.25 24.25
C LYS A 11 1.92 10.53 23.45
N PRO A 12 3.08 10.09 23.95
CA PRO A 12 4.33 10.18 23.22
C PRO A 12 4.36 9.21 22.03
N LEU A 13 4.88 9.68 20.89
CA LEU A 13 5.06 8.89 19.66
C LEU A 13 6.45 8.24 19.58
N ILE A 14 7.44 8.79 20.30
CA ILE A 14 8.80 8.24 20.40
C ILE A 14 9.00 7.85 21.86
N ILE A 15 9.27 6.57 22.09
CA ILE A 15 9.41 5.97 23.43
C ILE A 15 10.88 5.80 23.79
N GLY A 16 11.17 5.91 25.08
CA GLY A 16 12.52 5.82 25.61
C GLY A 16 13.24 7.16 25.49
N ASP A 17 14.17 7.40 26.41
CA ASP A 17 14.83 8.70 26.56
C ASP A 17 15.89 8.97 25.49
N LYS A 18 15.43 9.09 24.23
CA LYS A 18 16.27 9.17 23.04
C LYS A 18 16.54 10.61 22.63
N ASN A 19 17.80 10.89 22.28
CA ASN A 19 18.26 12.16 21.71
C ASN A 19 18.38 12.08 20.17
N TYR A 20 18.72 13.20 19.52
CA TYR A 20 18.87 13.28 18.05
C TYR A 20 19.92 12.33 17.47
N HIS A 21 20.97 12.03 18.24
CA HIS A 21 22.01 11.09 17.86
C HIS A 21 21.47 9.66 17.86
N ASP A 22 20.73 9.28 18.91
CA ASP A 22 20.16 7.94 19.07
C ASP A 22 19.23 7.57 17.91
N VAL A 23 18.39 8.51 17.47
CA VAL A 23 17.52 8.33 16.28
C VAL A 23 18.34 7.97 15.04
N THR A 24 19.46 8.67 14.85
CA THR A 24 20.32 8.44 13.70
C THR A 24 21.00 7.07 13.78
N VAL A 25 21.53 6.73 14.95
CA VAL A 25 22.24 5.46 15.18
C VAL A 25 21.30 4.28 15.02
N ASP A 26 20.11 4.32 15.63
CA ASP A 26 19.16 3.21 15.57
C ASP A 26 18.67 2.94 14.14
N VAL A 27 18.41 3.99 13.36
CA VAL A 27 17.95 3.85 11.97
C VAL A 27 19.09 3.48 11.02
N ALA A 28 20.32 3.93 11.28
CA ALA A 28 21.49 3.59 10.45
C ALA A 28 22.03 2.18 10.75
N ARG A 29 21.87 1.66 11.97
CA ARG A 29 22.43 0.36 12.41
C ARG A 29 22.03 -0.81 11.49
N PRO A 30 20.76 -0.97 11.04
CA PRO A 30 20.40 -2.01 10.08
C PRO A 30 21.07 -1.85 8.72
N VAL A 31 21.43 -0.63 8.32
CA VAL A 31 22.05 -0.34 7.01
C VAL A 31 23.58 -0.56 7.07
N GLU A 32 24.21 -0.17 8.18
CA GLU A 32 25.66 -0.29 8.38
C GLU A 32 26.10 -1.72 8.75
N GLY A 33 25.22 -2.48 9.41
CA GLY A 33 25.53 -3.82 9.90
C GLY A 33 25.45 -4.93 8.84
N ARG A 34 25.92 -6.13 9.20
CA ARG A 34 25.70 -7.35 8.41
C ARG A 34 24.28 -7.89 8.60
N ALA A 35 23.73 -8.52 7.56
CA ALA A 35 22.45 -9.21 7.65
C ALA A 35 22.58 -10.45 8.55
N ASN A 36 21.57 -10.69 9.39
CA ASN A 36 21.54 -11.85 10.27
C ASN A 36 21.09 -13.11 9.52
N LYS A 37 21.20 -14.29 10.16
CA LYS A 37 20.80 -15.57 9.56
C LYS A 37 19.32 -15.60 9.17
N GLN A 38 18.45 -14.97 9.95
CA GLN A 38 17.01 -14.93 9.68
C GLN A 38 16.68 -14.16 8.40
N TRP A 39 17.37 -13.05 8.15
CA TRP A 39 17.23 -12.28 6.91
C TRP A 39 17.63 -13.11 5.69
N TRP A 40 18.75 -13.85 5.76
CA TRP A 40 19.17 -14.74 4.67
C TRP A 40 18.17 -15.86 4.41
N ILE A 41 17.59 -16.47 5.46
CA ILE A 41 16.53 -17.47 5.31
C ILE A 41 15.31 -16.87 4.60
N ALA A 42 14.82 -15.71 5.06
CA ALA A 42 13.68 -15.04 4.46
C ALA A 42 13.95 -14.63 3.00
N PHE A 43 15.16 -14.10 2.73
CA PHE A 43 15.59 -13.72 1.39
C PHE A 43 15.67 -14.93 0.45
N SER A 44 16.24 -16.05 0.89
CA SER A 44 16.31 -17.28 0.08
C SER A 44 14.93 -17.86 -0.23
N ILE A 45 13.98 -17.84 0.72
CA ILE A 45 12.60 -18.28 0.49
C ILE A 45 11.91 -17.37 -0.53
N ALA A 46 12.02 -16.04 -0.36
CA ALA A 46 11.44 -15.07 -1.28
C ALA A 46 12.04 -15.20 -2.69
N LEU A 47 13.36 -15.38 -2.78
CA LEU A 47 14.08 -15.59 -4.04
C LEU A 47 13.66 -16.89 -4.73
N ALA A 48 13.50 -18.00 -3.98
CA ALA A 48 13.03 -19.25 -4.56
C ALA A 48 11.62 -19.13 -5.14
N ALA A 49 10.70 -18.47 -4.41
CA ALA A 49 9.36 -18.18 -4.90
C ALA A 49 9.39 -17.29 -6.15
N PHE A 50 10.22 -16.25 -6.17
CA PHE A 50 10.40 -15.37 -7.33
C PHE A 50 10.91 -16.13 -8.56
N LEU A 51 11.95 -16.95 -8.40
CA LEU A 51 12.52 -17.73 -9.50
C LEU A 51 11.52 -18.74 -10.06
N TRP A 52 10.69 -19.35 -9.21
CA TRP A 52 9.59 -20.19 -9.66
C TRP A 52 8.54 -19.40 -10.45
N GLY A 53 8.19 -18.19 -10.00
CA GLY A 53 7.34 -17.26 -10.74
C GLY A 53 7.88 -16.93 -12.13
N ILE A 54 9.18 -16.63 -12.25
CA ILE A 54 9.83 -16.40 -13.55
C ILE A 54 9.69 -17.64 -14.44
N ALA A 55 9.90 -18.84 -13.91
CA ALA A 55 9.75 -20.07 -14.67
C ALA A 55 8.31 -20.25 -15.21
N CYS A 56 7.30 -19.98 -14.38
CA CYS A 56 5.89 -20.01 -14.80
C CYS A 56 5.59 -18.97 -15.90
N VAL A 57 6.08 -17.73 -15.76
CA VAL A 57 5.88 -16.68 -16.78
C VAL A 57 6.60 -17.04 -18.09
N ALA A 58 7.86 -17.48 -18.01
CA ALA A 58 8.62 -17.89 -19.19
C ALA A 58 7.95 -19.05 -19.93
N TYR A 59 7.43 -20.03 -19.19
CA TYR A 59 6.64 -21.13 -19.74
C TYR A 59 5.36 -20.63 -20.43
N THR A 60 4.59 -19.73 -19.78
CA THR A 60 3.36 -19.16 -20.33
C THR A 60 3.64 -18.37 -21.62
N VAL A 61 4.66 -17.52 -21.63
CA VAL A 61 5.03 -16.72 -22.81
C VAL A 61 5.55 -17.62 -23.94
N GLY A 62 6.27 -18.69 -23.63
CA GLY A 62 6.80 -19.63 -24.62
C GLY A 62 5.77 -20.58 -25.22
N THR A 63 4.70 -20.92 -24.49
CA THR A 63 3.70 -21.92 -24.92
C THR A 63 2.31 -21.33 -25.22
N GLY A 64 1.98 -20.18 -24.66
CA GLY A 64 0.73 -19.45 -24.84
C GLY A 64 -0.12 -19.34 -23.57
N ILE A 65 -1.02 -18.34 -23.57
CA ILE A 65 -1.95 -18.03 -22.47
C ILE A 65 -2.91 -19.19 -22.15
N GLY A 66 -3.15 -20.11 -23.09
CA GLY A 66 -4.01 -21.29 -22.88
C GLY A 66 -3.50 -22.27 -21.79
N THR A 67 -2.32 -22.04 -21.21
CA THR A 67 -1.83 -22.76 -20.03
C THR A 67 -2.46 -22.28 -18.72
N TRP A 68 -3.08 -21.11 -18.71
CA TRP A 68 -3.88 -20.58 -17.59
C TRP A 68 -5.26 -21.24 -17.55
N GLY A 69 -5.93 -21.13 -16.41
CA GLY A 69 -7.28 -21.64 -16.19
C GLY A 69 -8.40 -20.82 -16.86
N SER A 70 -8.04 -19.70 -17.48
CA SER A 70 -8.98 -18.86 -18.23
C SER A 70 -9.58 -19.64 -19.39
N ASN A 71 -10.85 -19.35 -19.70
CA ASN A 71 -11.57 -20.02 -20.77
C ASN A 71 -12.26 -19.00 -21.69
N LYS A 72 -12.96 -19.49 -22.72
CA LYS A 72 -13.60 -18.63 -23.73
C LYS A 72 -14.70 -17.71 -23.17
N THR A 73 -15.30 -18.04 -22.03
CA THR A 73 -16.31 -17.22 -21.34
C THR A 73 -15.65 -16.37 -20.24
N VAL A 74 -14.88 -17.01 -19.36
CA VAL A 74 -14.13 -16.35 -18.28
C VAL A 74 -12.72 -16.06 -18.79
N GLY A 75 -12.60 -14.97 -19.56
CA GLY A 75 -11.33 -14.53 -20.15
C GLY A 75 -10.38 -13.89 -19.13
N TRP A 76 -10.94 -13.34 -18.05
CA TRP A 76 -10.19 -12.77 -16.92
C TRP A 76 -10.56 -13.48 -15.63
N ALA A 77 -9.54 -13.78 -14.83
CA ALA A 77 -9.70 -14.38 -13.51
C ALA A 77 -8.51 -13.97 -12.62
N TRP A 78 -7.57 -14.88 -12.35
CA TRP A 78 -6.45 -14.65 -11.43
C TRP A 78 -5.52 -13.53 -11.88
N ASP A 79 -5.32 -13.38 -13.18
CA ASP A 79 -4.52 -12.31 -13.79
C ASP A 79 -4.98 -10.92 -13.36
N ILE A 80 -6.19 -10.52 -13.73
CA ILE A 80 -6.71 -9.20 -13.39
C ILE A 80 -7.08 -9.10 -11.90
N THR A 81 -7.44 -10.21 -11.25
CA THR A 81 -7.65 -10.24 -9.79
C THR A 81 -6.40 -9.79 -9.05
N ASN A 82 -5.25 -10.40 -9.39
CA ASN A 82 -3.97 -10.10 -8.75
C ASN A 82 -3.46 -8.72 -9.12
N PHE A 83 -3.67 -8.30 -10.36
CA PHE A 83 -3.42 -6.93 -10.80
C PHE A 83 -4.10 -5.90 -9.91
N VAL A 84 -5.44 -5.94 -9.81
CA VAL A 84 -6.21 -4.96 -9.01
C VAL A 84 -5.86 -5.06 -7.53
N TRP A 85 -5.56 -6.27 -7.02
CA TRP A 85 -5.14 -6.47 -5.64
C TRP A 85 -3.79 -5.81 -5.34
N TRP A 86 -2.79 -5.98 -6.21
CA TRP A 86 -1.48 -5.34 -6.05
C TRP A 86 -1.53 -3.81 -6.22
N VAL A 87 -2.33 -3.29 -7.15
CA VAL A 87 -2.59 -1.85 -7.27
C VAL A 87 -3.26 -1.34 -5.98
N GLY A 88 -4.26 -2.06 -5.49
CA GLY A 88 -4.97 -1.75 -4.24
C GLY A 88 -4.02 -1.62 -3.05
N ILE A 89 -3.14 -2.61 -2.84
CA ILE A 89 -2.10 -2.57 -1.80
C ILE A 89 -1.23 -1.32 -1.94
N GLY A 90 -0.87 -0.95 -3.16
CA GLY A 90 -0.01 0.19 -3.44
C GLY A 90 -0.60 1.55 -3.08
N HIS A 91 -1.91 1.69 -2.89
CA HIS A 91 -2.51 2.98 -2.58
C HIS A 91 -2.35 3.41 -1.12
N ALA A 92 -2.14 2.48 -0.18
CA ALA A 92 -2.01 2.88 1.22
C ALA A 92 -0.73 3.66 1.49
N GLY A 93 0.37 3.40 0.79
CA GLY A 93 1.62 4.09 1.07
C GLY A 93 1.59 5.56 0.67
N THR A 94 1.08 5.86 -0.53
CA THR A 94 0.85 7.23 -0.99
C THR A 94 -0.24 7.94 -0.19
N LEU A 95 -1.27 7.24 0.30
CA LEU A 95 -2.22 7.84 1.23
C LEU A 95 -1.53 8.24 2.55
N ILE A 96 -0.71 7.35 3.12
CA ILE A 96 0.05 7.63 4.34
C ILE A 96 0.99 8.81 4.15
N SER A 97 1.71 8.89 3.03
CA SER A 97 2.70 9.95 2.82
C SER A 97 2.11 11.27 2.32
N ALA A 98 1.00 11.25 1.56
CA ALA A 98 0.35 12.45 1.02
C ALA A 98 -0.86 12.91 1.86
N VAL A 99 -1.89 12.08 2.02
CA VAL A 99 -3.14 12.49 2.67
C VAL A 99 -2.93 12.82 4.15
N LEU A 100 -2.18 11.99 4.89
CA LEU A 100 -1.87 12.29 6.29
C LEU A 100 -0.96 13.51 6.43
N LEU A 101 -0.15 13.84 5.41
CA LEU A 101 0.62 15.07 5.37
C LEU A 101 -0.29 16.29 5.22
N LEU A 102 -1.28 16.24 4.32
CA LEU A 102 -2.30 17.29 4.18
C LEU A 102 -3.09 17.51 5.48
N PHE A 103 -3.44 16.43 6.19
CA PHE A 103 -4.08 16.50 7.51
C PHE A 103 -3.11 16.76 8.68
N ARG A 104 -1.83 17.04 8.38
CA ARG A 104 -0.77 17.36 9.36
C ARG A 104 -0.66 16.34 10.51
N GLN A 105 -0.89 15.06 10.20
CA GLN A 105 -0.87 13.98 11.17
C GLN A 105 0.57 13.55 11.49
N LYS A 106 1.06 13.93 12.68
CA LYS A 106 2.46 13.70 13.10
C LYS A 106 2.87 12.22 13.20
N TRP A 107 1.92 11.31 13.44
CA TRP A 107 2.21 9.88 13.60
C TRP A 107 2.69 9.19 12.31
N ARG A 108 2.41 9.78 11.13
CA ARG A 108 2.87 9.23 9.86
C ARG A 108 4.40 9.19 9.73
N MET A 109 5.12 10.09 10.43
CA MET A 109 6.56 10.33 10.29
C MET A 109 7.43 9.07 10.54
N ALA A 110 6.94 8.13 11.35
CA ALA A 110 7.63 6.86 11.62
C ALA A 110 7.33 5.76 10.58
N ILE A 111 6.37 5.98 9.69
CA ILE A 111 5.80 4.95 8.80
C ILE A 111 6.02 5.29 7.33
N ASN A 112 5.91 6.58 6.97
CA ASN A 112 5.94 7.11 5.60
C ASN A 112 6.89 6.37 4.67
N ARG A 113 8.16 6.29 5.07
CA ARG A 113 9.24 5.79 4.23
C ARG A 113 9.08 4.32 3.85
N SER A 114 8.67 3.49 4.81
CA SER A 114 8.37 2.08 4.57
C SER A 114 7.09 1.87 3.75
N ALA A 115 6.11 2.77 3.91
CA ALA A 115 4.84 2.70 3.19
C ALA A 115 5.00 3.12 1.71
N GLU A 116 5.82 4.14 1.44
CA GLU A 116 6.20 4.55 0.08
C GLU A 116 6.98 3.44 -0.64
N ALA A 117 7.91 2.77 0.05
CA ALA A 117 8.62 1.62 -0.51
C ALA A 117 7.65 0.47 -0.85
N MET A 118 6.69 0.18 0.02
CA MET A 118 5.63 -0.79 -0.26
C MET A 118 4.87 -0.44 -1.53
N THR A 119 4.53 0.84 -1.74
CA THR A 119 3.82 1.31 -2.94
C THR A 119 4.60 1.02 -4.21
N ILE A 120 5.88 1.41 -4.25
CA ILE A 120 6.69 1.26 -5.45
C ILE A 120 6.84 -0.22 -5.80
N PHE A 121 7.14 -1.07 -4.80
CA PHE A 121 7.33 -2.49 -5.03
C PHE A 121 6.03 -3.21 -5.41
N SER A 122 4.88 -2.82 -4.85
CA SER A 122 3.58 -3.40 -5.20
C SER A 122 3.14 -2.98 -6.60
N VAL A 123 3.36 -1.72 -7.00
CA VAL A 123 3.02 -1.23 -8.35
C VAL A 123 3.88 -1.91 -9.41
N ILE A 124 5.15 -2.20 -9.11
CA ILE A 124 5.99 -3.03 -10.00
C ILE A 124 5.37 -4.42 -10.17
N GLN A 125 4.86 -5.04 -9.10
CA GLN A 125 4.17 -6.34 -9.23
C GLN A 125 2.90 -6.23 -10.07
N ALA A 126 2.10 -5.19 -9.83
CA ALA A 126 0.88 -4.93 -10.59
C ALA A 126 1.17 -4.78 -12.09
N ALA A 127 2.17 -3.97 -12.45
CA ALA A 127 2.52 -3.67 -13.84
C ALA A 127 2.96 -4.91 -14.64
N MET A 128 3.35 -6.01 -13.98
CA MET A 128 3.67 -7.27 -14.66
C MET A 128 2.41 -7.92 -15.26
N PHE A 129 1.24 -7.79 -14.63
CA PHE A 129 0.02 -8.48 -15.08
C PHE A 129 -0.50 -7.94 -16.43
N PRO A 130 -0.65 -6.62 -16.66
CA PRO A 130 -1.06 -6.07 -17.95
C PRO A 130 -0.18 -6.51 -19.13
N VAL A 131 1.09 -6.79 -18.88
CA VAL A 131 2.04 -7.25 -19.91
C VAL A 131 1.91 -8.76 -20.12
N PHE A 132 1.97 -9.55 -19.05
CA PHE A 132 2.06 -11.00 -19.17
C PHE A 132 0.71 -11.71 -19.37
N HIS A 133 -0.42 -11.03 -19.15
CA HIS A 133 -1.73 -11.56 -19.57
C HIS A 133 -1.98 -11.39 -21.09
N MET A 134 -1.12 -10.67 -21.81
CA MET A 134 -1.27 -10.48 -23.25
C MET A 134 -0.98 -11.77 -24.00
N GLY A 135 -1.77 -12.05 -25.04
CA GLY A 135 -1.44 -13.15 -25.98
C GLY A 135 -0.18 -12.88 -26.81
N ARG A 136 0.20 -11.61 -27.00
CA ARG A 136 1.41 -11.19 -27.75
C ARG A 136 2.13 -10.05 -27.02
N PRO A 137 2.85 -10.34 -25.92
CA PRO A 137 3.48 -9.30 -25.09
C PRO A 137 4.56 -8.50 -25.83
N TRP A 138 5.23 -9.07 -26.84
CA TRP A 138 6.24 -8.36 -27.64
C TRP A 138 5.69 -7.19 -28.47
N LEU A 139 4.37 -7.07 -28.61
CA LEU A 139 3.70 -5.95 -29.30
C LEU A 139 3.13 -4.90 -28.33
N ALA A 140 3.43 -5.00 -27.03
CA ALA A 140 2.90 -4.08 -26.02
C ALA A 140 3.18 -2.60 -26.31
N TYR A 141 4.26 -2.29 -27.03
CA TYR A 141 4.60 -0.92 -27.40
C TYR A 141 3.56 -0.23 -28.30
N TRP A 142 2.70 -0.98 -29.01
CA TRP A 142 1.62 -0.41 -29.83
C TRP A 142 0.51 0.26 -29.01
N VAL A 143 0.45 -0.01 -27.70
CA VAL A 143 -0.51 0.65 -26.81
C VAL A 143 -0.14 2.12 -26.60
N MET A 144 1.14 2.49 -26.79
CA MET A 144 1.61 3.86 -26.64
C MET A 144 1.31 4.68 -27.91
N PRO A 145 0.83 5.93 -27.77
CA PRO A 145 0.63 6.82 -28.90
C PRO A 145 1.98 7.35 -29.42
N ILE A 146 2.66 6.54 -30.22
CA ILE A 146 3.98 6.87 -30.81
C ILE A 146 3.80 7.09 -32.32
N PRO A 147 4.28 8.22 -32.88
CA PRO A 147 4.35 8.43 -34.32
C PRO A 147 5.05 7.25 -35.01
N ASN A 148 4.46 6.74 -36.09
CA ASN A 148 4.93 5.51 -36.73
C ASN A 148 4.80 5.55 -38.26
N GLN A 149 5.44 4.56 -38.89
CA GLN A 149 5.53 4.42 -40.36
C GLN A 149 4.26 3.86 -41.01
N PHE A 150 3.22 3.53 -40.24
CA PHE A 150 1.98 2.93 -40.73
C PHE A 150 0.93 3.98 -41.12
N GLY A 151 1.37 5.11 -41.68
CA GLY A 151 0.48 6.23 -42.00
C GLY A 151 -0.05 6.94 -40.75
N SER A 152 0.78 7.10 -39.71
CA SER A 152 0.37 7.66 -38.40
C SER A 152 -0.84 6.92 -37.80
N LEU A 153 -0.75 5.59 -37.70
CA LEU A 153 -1.76 4.80 -37.01
C LEU A 153 -1.72 5.11 -35.50
N TRP A 154 -2.87 5.41 -34.90
CA TRP A 154 -2.98 5.72 -33.48
C TRP A 154 -3.91 4.75 -32.74
N VAL A 155 -3.85 4.80 -31.41
CA VAL A 155 -4.78 4.12 -30.51
C VAL A 155 -6.06 4.94 -30.32
N ASN A 156 -7.16 4.29 -29.94
CA ASN A 156 -8.34 4.99 -29.45
C ASN A 156 -8.13 5.41 -27.99
N PHE A 157 -8.74 6.52 -27.56
CA PHE A 157 -8.65 7.02 -26.18
C PHE A 157 -9.93 6.78 -25.37
N ASN A 158 -10.76 5.82 -25.79
CA ASN A 158 -12.04 5.51 -25.14
C ASN A 158 -11.96 4.27 -24.25
N SER A 159 -10.96 3.41 -24.45
CA SER A 159 -10.79 2.17 -23.68
C SER A 159 -10.21 2.46 -22.29
N PRO A 160 -10.85 2.00 -21.20
CA PRO A 160 -10.33 2.16 -19.85
C PRO A 160 -9.00 1.40 -19.65
N LEU A 161 -8.74 0.33 -20.42
CA LEU A 161 -7.45 -0.35 -20.43
C LEU A 161 -6.29 0.55 -20.90
N LEU A 162 -6.54 1.49 -21.82
CA LEU A 162 -5.51 2.46 -22.20
C LEU A 162 -5.32 3.50 -21.10
N TRP A 163 -6.42 3.91 -20.44
CA TRP A 163 -6.34 4.84 -19.31
C TRP A 163 -5.54 4.21 -18.16
N ASP A 164 -5.64 2.90 -17.95
CA ASP A 164 -4.87 2.17 -16.96
C ASP A 164 -3.35 2.25 -17.21
N VAL A 165 -2.92 2.13 -18.47
CA VAL A 165 -1.51 2.32 -18.86
C VAL A 165 -1.00 3.71 -18.46
N PHE A 166 -1.78 4.77 -18.69
CA PHE A 166 -1.44 6.12 -18.26
C PHE A 166 -1.49 6.27 -16.74
N ALA A 167 -2.52 5.71 -16.09
CA ALA A 167 -2.71 5.78 -14.65
C ALA A 167 -1.54 5.15 -13.90
N ILE A 168 -1.16 3.92 -14.25
CA ILE A 168 -0.08 3.18 -13.56
C ILE A 168 1.28 3.76 -13.87
N SER A 169 1.56 4.12 -15.12
CA SER A 169 2.85 4.70 -15.49
C SER A 169 3.09 6.06 -14.82
N THR A 170 2.07 6.91 -14.77
CA THR A 170 2.15 8.20 -14.05
C THR A 170 2.19 7.99 -12.54
N TYR A 171 1.39 7.06 -12.00
CA TYR A 171 1.40 6.72 -10.58
C TYR A 171 2.76 6.24 -10.09
N LEU A 172 3.39 5.30 -10.80
CA LEU A 172 4.73 4.80 -10.50
C LEU A 172 5.76 5.93 -10.58
N SER A 173 5.71 6.73 -11.65
CA SER A 173 6.67 7.82 -11.87
C SER A 173 6.59 8.89 -10.78
N VAL A 174 5.39 9.37 -10.47
CA VAL A 174 5.16 10.37 -9.41
C VAL A 174 5.53 9.81 -8.05
N SER A 175 5.14 8.58 -7.73
CA SER A 175 5.48 7.93 -6.45
C SER A 175 6.99 7.75 -6.27
N LEU A 176 7.70 7.38 -7.34
CA LEU A 176 9.15 7.22 -7.32
C LEU A 176 9.85 8.57 -7.09
N VAL A 177 9.45 9.62 -7.80
CA VAL A 177 10.04 10.97 -7.63
C VAL A 177 9.73 11.53 -6.24
N PHE A 178 8.51 11.36 -5.74
CA PHE A 178 8.10 11.80 -4.41
C PHE A 178 8.92 11.12 -3.31
N TRP A 179 8.98 9.78 -3.33
CA TRP A 179 9.77 9.00 -2.38
C TRP A 179 11.27 9.30 -2.46
N TRP A 180 11.81 9.41 -3.68
CA TRP A 180 13.23 9.67 -3.90
C TRP A 180 13.64 11.06 -3.41
N THR A 181 12.79 12.06 -3.62
CA THR A 181 13.02 13.41 -3.09
C THR A 181 13.09 13.36 -1.57
N GLY A 182 12.16 12.67 -0.92
CA GLY A 182 12.17 12.46 0.53
C GLY A 182 13.43 11.78 1.07
N LEU A 183 14.08 10.94 0.26
CA LEU A 183 15.31 10.20 0.64
C LEU A 183 16.58 11.05 0.63
N LEU A 184 16.61 12.19 -0.06
CA LEU A 184 17.80 13.04 -0.19
C LEU A 184 18.48 13.40 1.15
N PRO A 185 17.77 13.93 2.16
CA PRO A 185 18.39 14.22 3.45
C PRO A 185 18.85 12.96 4.20
N ASP A 186 18.15 11.83 4.06
CA ASP A 186 18.51 10.61 4.77
C ASP A 186 19.74 9.93 4.14
N PHE A 187 19.87 9.97 2.81
CA PHE A 187 21.10 9.52 2.14
C PHE A 187 22.29 10.41 2.47
N ALA A 188 22.10 11.72 2.64
CA ALA A 188 23.16 12.59 3.12
C ALA A 188 23.64 12.17 4.52
N MET A 189 22.75 11.73 5.40
CA MET A 189 23.14 11.25 6.73
C MET A 189 23.90 9.92 6.67
N LEU A 190 23.51 9.01 5.75
CA LEU A 190 24.24 7.75 5.53
C LEU A 190 25.60 7.96 4.87
N ARG A 191 25.75 8.89 3.91
CA ARG A 191 27.04 9.18 3.27
C ARG A 191 28.06 9.71 4.28
N ASP A 192 27.60 10.50 5.26
CA ASP A 192 28.45 11.16 6.25
C ASP A 192 28.86 10.18 7.37
N ARG A 193 28.15 9.04 7.51
CA ARG A 193 28.51 7.93 8.41
C ARG A 193 29.25 6.78 7.74
N ALA A 194 29.13 6.64 6.42
CA ALA A 194 29.65 5.50 5.68
C ALA A 194 31.15 5.28 5.94
N ILE A 195 31.48 4.12 6.54
CA ILE A 195 32.85 3.74 6.91
C ILE A 195 33.71 3.31 5.72
N THR A 196 33.12 2.64 4.71
CA THR A 196 33.88 2.15 3.56
C THR A 196 33.87 3.15 2.40
N PRO A 197 34.97 3.27 1.62
CA PRO A 197 35.02 4.19 0.49
C PRO A 197 33.98 3.86 -0.58
N PHE A 198 33.65 2.58 -0.76
CA PHE A 198 32.61 2.14 -1.68
C PHE A 198 31.22 2.63 -1.25
N THR A 199 30.79 2.33 -0.02
CA THR A 199 29.48 2.78 0.49
C THR A 199 29.37 4.30 0.53
N LYS A 200 30.46 4.99 0.87
CA LYS A 200 30.51 6.46 0.85
C LYS A 200 30.31 6.99 -0.55
N ARG A 201 30.96 6.40 -1.56
CA ARG A 201 30.77 6.77 -2.98
C ARG A 201 29.33 6.55 -3.42
N VAL A 202 28.74 5.40 -3.10
CA VAL A 202 27.33 5.10 -3.43
C VAL A 202 26.40 6.16 -2.85
N TYR A 203 26.40 6.40 -1.53
CA TYR A 203 25.50 7.38 -0.93
C TYR A 203 25.83 8.84 -1.31
N SER A 204 27.08 9.14 -1.67
CA SER A 204 27.44 10.46 -2.22
C SER A 204 26.75 10.73 -3.56
N ILE A 205 26.63 9.71 -4.42
CA ILE A 205 25.89 9.80 -5.69
C ILE A 205 24.40 9.88 -5.42
N LEU A 206 23.85 9.01 -4.56
CA LEU A 206 22.40 8.97 -4.30
C LEU A 206 21.86 10.24 -3.61
N SER A 207 22.67 10.94 -2.81
CA SER A 207 22.26 12.14 -2.08
C SER A 207 22.26 13.44 -2.89
N PHE A 208 22.69 13.42 -4.16
CA PHE A 208 22.79 14.61 -5.04
C PHE A 208 23.50 15.82 -4.41
N GLY A 209 24.47 15.58 -3.52
CA GLY A 209 25.20 16.66 -2.85
C GLY A 209 24.37 17.47 -1.84
N TRP A 210 23.27 16.89 -1.31
CA TRP A 210 22.41 17.57 -0.34
C TRP A 210 23.19 18.07 0.89
N SER A 211 23.30 19.39 1.06
CA SER A 211 24.04 20.03 2.17
C SER A 211 23.14 20.41 3.36
N GLY A 212 21.81 20.43 3.18
CA GLY A 212 20.85 20.76 4.23
C GLY A 212 20.83 22.23 4.66
N ARG A 213 21.02 23.18 3.73
CA ARG A 213 20.96 24.63 4.04
C ARG A 213 19.52 25.10 4.18
N ALA A 214 19.31 26.24 4.83
CA ALA A 214 17.96 26.82 5.01
C ALA A 214 17.18 26.99 3.70
N LYS A 215 17.85 27.48 2.63
CA LYS A 215 17.26 27.62 1.30
C LYS A 215 16.85 26.27 0.68
N ASP A 216 17.59 25.21 0.96
CA ASP A 216 17.30 23.87 0.45
C ASP A 216 16.07 23.31 1.17
N TRP A 217 16.00 23.45 2.50
CA TRP A 217 14.86 23.02 3.32
C TRP A 217 13.56 23.76 2.99
N GLN A 218 13.62 25.08 2.80
CA GLN A 218 12.44 25.88 2.42
C GLN A 218 11.81 25.37 1.11
N ARG A 219 12.64 25.06 0.11
CA ARG A 219 12.16 24.53 -1.17
C ARG A 219 11.70 23.08 -1.06
N PHE A 220 12.38 22.28 -0.26
CA PHE A 220 12.02 20.88 -0.03
C PHE A 220 10.64 20.72 0.59
N GLU A 221 10.31 21.55 1.58
CA GLU A 221 8.98 21.54 2.22
C GLU A 221 7.88 21.94 1.21
N GLU A 222 8.11 22.99 0.42
CA GLU A 222 7.16 23.44 -0.60
C GLU A 222 6.91 22.36 -1.67
N VAL A 223 7.98 21.76 -2.20
CA VAL A 223 7.88 20.67 -3.18
C VAL A 223 7.15 19.46 -2.59
N SER A 224 7.44 19.11 -1.33
CA SER A 224 6.79 17.98 -0.67
C SER A 224 5.28 18.22 -0.49
N LEU A 225 4.87 19.46 -0.16
CA LEU A 225 3.47 19.84 -0.06
C LEU A 225 2.76 19.82 -1.41
N VAL A 226 3.39 20.35 -2.47
CA VAL A 226 2.85 20.32 -3.84
C VAL A 226 2.69 18.89 -4.32
N LEU A 227 3.71 18.04 -4.15
CA LEU A 227 3.63 16.64 -4.54
C LEU A 227 2.59 15.87 -3.74
N ALA A 228 2.42 16.13 -2.43
CA ALA A 228 1.34 15.54 -1.64
C ALA A 228 -0.06 15.99 -2.14
N GLY A 229 -0.18 17.26 -2.52
CA GLY A 229 -1.40 17.83 -3.11
C GLY A 229 -1.74 17.20 -4.47
N LEU A 230 -0.74 16.89 -5.30
CA LEU A 230 -0.93 16.24 -6.61
C LEU A 230 -1.12 14.71 -6.50
N ALA A 231 -0.41 14.07 -5.57
CA ALA A 231 -0.50 12.63 -5.36
C ALA A 231 -1.87 12.20 -4.81
N THR A 232 -2.55 13.05 -4.02
CA THR A 232 -3.85 12.71 -3.44
C THR A 232 -4.94 12.51 -4.51
N PRO A 233 -5.20 13.44 -5.44
CA PRO A 233 -6.08 13.20 -6.58
C PRO A 233 -5.63 12.03 -7.45
N LEU A 234 -4.32 11.86 -7.64
CA LEU A 234 -3.78 10.76 -8.44
C LEU A 234 -4.13 9.39 -7.83
N VAL A 235 -4.01 9.23 -6.52
CA VAL A 235 -4.40 7.99 -5.83
C VAL A 235 -5.88 7.68 -6.03
N LEU A 236 -6.74 8.69 -5.91
CA LEU A 236 -8.18 8.52 -6.11
C LEU A 236 -8.51 8.20 -7.57
N SER A 237 -7.87 8.88 -8.53
CA SER A 237 -8.14 8.69 -9.96
C SER A 237 -7.59 7.37 -10.50
N VAL A 238 -6.41 6.92 -10.08
CA VAL A 238 -5.79 5.67 -10.55
C VAL A 238 -6.67 4.47 -10.22
N HIS A 239 -7.12 4.34 -8.96
CA HIS A 239 -7.96 3.21 -8.59
C HIS A 239 -9.39 3.34 -9.15
N THR A 240 -9.86 4.56 -9.38
CA THR A 240 -11.10 4.82 -10.13
C THR A 240 -10.99 4.35 -11.58
N ILE A 241 -9.88 4.62 -12.25
CA ILE A 241 -9.63 4.16 -13.63
C ILE A 241 -9.62 2.64 -13.69
N VAL A 242 -8.92 1.97 -12.77
CA VAL A 242 -8.94 0.50 -12.65
C VAL A 242 -10.36 -0.02 -12.40
N SER A 243 -11.18 0.70 -11.64
CA SER A 243 -12.59 0.30 -11.44
C SER A 243 -13.45 0.48 -12.70
N PHE A 244 -13.09 1.42 -13.59
CA PHE A 244 -13.82 1.65 -14.83
C PHE A 244 -13.69 0.50 -15.83
N ASP A 245 -12.65 -0.33 -15.73
CA ASP A 245 -12.53 -1.57 -16.51
C ASP A 245 -13.74 -2.51 -16.28
N PHE A 246 -14.36 -2.43 -15.11
CA PHE A 246 -15.57 -3.19 -14.76
C PHE A 246 -16.82 -2.33 -14.88
N ALA A 247 -16.83 -1.16 -14.23
CA ALA A 247 -18.02 -0.31 -14.09
C ALA A 247 -18.61 0.18 -15.42
N THR A 248 -17.76 0.37 -16.44
CA THR A 248 -18.18 0.83 -17.77
C THR A 248 -18.60 -0.32 -18.71
N SER A 249 -18.49 -1.57 -18.25
CA SER A 249 -18.98 -2.73 -18.97
C SER A 249 -20.51 -2.79 -18.97
N VAL A 250 -21.08 -3.68 -19.77
CA VAL A 250 -22.53 -3.98 -19.83
C VAL A 250 -22.89 -5.26 -19.06
N ILE A 251 -21.92 -5.88 -18.37
CA ILE A 251 -22.11 -7.17 -17.69
C ILE A 251 -22.85 -6.95 -16.36
N PRO A 252 -23.90 -7.75 -16.07
CA PRO A 252 -24.63 -7.60 -14.82
C PRO A 252 -23.74 -7.92 -13.61
N GLY A 253 -23.87 -7.13 -12.55
CA GLY A 253 -22.99 -7.16 -11.39
C GLY A 253 -21.60 -6.50 -11.59
N TRP A 254 -21.29 -6.00 -12.80
CA TRP A 254 -20.18 -5.07 -13.06
C TRP A 254 -20.68 -3.67 -13.40
N HIS A 255 -21.76 -3.55 -14.19
CA HIS A 255 -22.31 -2.26 -14.57
C HIS A 255 -22.95 -1.54 -13.37
N THR A 256 -22.17 -0.76 -12.63
CA THR A 256 -22.65 0.00 -11.48
C THR A 256 -21.82 1.25 -11.23
N THR A 257 -22.47 2.27 -10.67
CA THR A 257 -21.87 3.58 -10.42
C THR A 257 -21.14 3.68 -9.08
N ILE A 258 -21.32 2.71 -8.18
CA ILE A 258 -20.70 2.71 -6.85
C ILE A 258 -19.27 2.16 -6.85
N LEU A 259 -18.88 1.40 -7.89
CA LEU A 259 -17.57 0.74 -7.97
C LEU A 259 -16.38 1.69 -7.78
N PRO A 260 -16.31 2.89 -8.38
CA PRO A 260 -15.16 3.78 -8.20
C PRO A 260 -14.85 4.16 -6.74
N PRO A 261 -15.77 4.78 -5.97
CA PRO A 261 -15.48 5.10 -4.57
C PRO A 261 -15.36 3.84 -3.70
N TYR A 262 -16.09 2.77 -4.03
CA TYR A 262 -16.00 1.50 -3.30
C TYR A 262 -14.62 0.84 -3.46
N PHE A 263 -14.09 0.76 -4.68
CA PHE A 263 -12.78 0.18 -4.94
C PHE A 263 -11.69 0.98 -4.24
N VAL A 264 -11.78 2.31 -4.25
CA VAL A 264 -10.86 3.18 -3.51
C VAL A 264 -10.90 2.88 -2.01
N ALA A 265 -12.10 2.76 -1.41
CA ALA A 265 -12.22 2.40 0.00
C ALA A 265 -11.60 1.01 0.30
N GLY A 266 -11.83 0.04 -0.59
CA GLY A 266 -11.24 -1.29 -0.55
C GLY A 266 -9.70 -1.26 -0.65
N ALA A 267 -9.14 -0.42 -1.51
CA ALA A 267 -7.69 -0.24 -1.64
C ALA A 267 -7.05 0.32 -0.36
N ILE A 268 -7.72 1.28 0.29
CA ILE A 268 -7.26 1.80 1.58
C ILE A 268 -7.35 0.70 2.65
N PHE A 269 -8.43 -0.06 2.68
CA PHE A 269 -8.63 -1.16 3.62
C PHE A 269 -7.56 -2.27 3.49
N SER A 270 -7.32 -2.80 2.29
CA SER A 270 -6.30 -3.82 2.04
C SER A 270 -4.88 -3.27 2.22
N GLY A 271 -4.61 -2.07 1.70
CA GLY A 271 -3.28 -1.48 1.77
C GLY A 271 -2.85 -1.18 3.20
N PHE A 272 -3.72 -0.63 4.06
CA PHE A 272 -3.37 -0.43 5.48
C PHE A 272 -3.18 -1.75 6.22
N ALA A 273 -3.95 -2.79 5.86
CA ALA A 273 -3.72 -4.13 6.40
C ALA A 273 -2.32 -4.65 6.01
N MET A 274 -1.91 -4.50 4.75
CA MET A 274 -0.56 -4.87 4.31
C MET A 274 0.54 -4.02 4.96
N VAL A 275 0.37 -2.71 5.13
CA VAL A 275 1.32 -1.89 5.89
C VAL A 275 1.46 -2.41 7.31
N ASN A 276 0.34 -2.76 7.96
CA ASN A 276 0.36 -3.25 9.33
C ASN A 276 1.12 -4.59 9.48
N THR A 277 0.94 -5.55 8.56
CA THR A 277 1.72 -6.81 8.58
C THR A 277 3.21 -6.53 8.46
N LEU A 278 3.62 -5.69 7.52
CA LEU A 278 5.02 -5.36 7.27
C LEU A 278 5.64 -4.60 8.45
N LEU A 279 4.95 -3.61 9.02
CA LEU A 279 5.45 -2.85 10.16
C LEU A 279 5.60 -3.71 11.42
N ILE A 280 4.69 -4.65 11.68
CA ILE A 280 4.75 -5.54 12.83
C ILE A 280 5.94 -6.50 12.74
N ILE A 281 6.28 -6.97 11.54
CA ILE A 281 7.48 -7.79 11.32
C ILE A 281 8.73 -6.90 11.41
N MET A 282 8.73 -5.77 10.69
CA MET A 282 9.87 -4.85 10.61
C MET A 282 10.27 -4.34 11.99
N ARG A 283 9.33 -3.88 12.83
CA ARG A 283 9.63 -3.36 14.18
C ARG A 283 10.43 -4.35 15.04
N LYS A 284 10.20 -5.66 14.87
CA LYS A 284 10.92 -6.72 15.60
C LYS A 284 12.25 -7.05 14.95
N VAL A 285 12.29 -7.20 13.63
CA VAL A 285 13.51 -7.59 12.90
C VAL A 285 14.58 -6.49 12.92
N SER A 286 14.19 -5.22 12.81
CA SER A 286 15.11 -4.08 12.82
C SER A 286 15.30 -3.42 14.19
N ASN A 287 14.65 -3.92 15.25
CA ASN A 287 14.66 -3.37 16.61
C ASN A 287 14.20 -1.89 16.67
N LEU A 288 13.20 -1.51 15.88
CA LEU A 288 12.66 -0.14 15.80
C LEU A 288 11.37 0.04 16.60
N GLU A 289 11.16 -0.77 17.64
CA GLU A 289 9.96 -0.76 18.50
C GLU A 289 9.72 0.57 19.23
N ALA A 290 10.80 1.33 19.48
CA ALA A 290 10.74 2.64 20.12
C ALA A 290 10.13 3.73 19.22
N TYR A 291 10.15 3.53 17.90
CA TYR A 291 9.61 4.46 16.90
C TYR A 291 8.24 3.98 16.40
N ILE A 292 8.11 2.68 16.13
CA ILE A 292 6.86 2.04 15.71
C ILE A 292 6.15 1.49 16.95
N THR A 293 5.50 2.42 17.64
CA THR A 293 4.80 2.17 18.91
C THR A 293 3.43 1.53 18.70
N VAL A 294 2.84 1.01 19.78
CA VAL A 294 1.46 0.46 19.77
C VAL A 294 0.44 1.51 19.31
N GLN A 295 0.70 2.80 19.54
CA GLN A 295 -0.19 3.87 19.08
C GLN A 295 -0.26 3.95 17.56
N HIS A 296 0.86 3.72 16.86
CA HIS A 296 0.87 3.68 15.40
C HIS A 296 -0.01 2.53 14.88
N ILE A 297 0.11 1.35 15.51
CA ILE A 297 -0.69 0.17 15.18
C ILE A 297 -2.18 0.41 15.47
N GLU A 298 -2.51 0.99 16.64
CA GLU A 298 -3.89 1.32 16.99
C GLU A 298 -4.51 2.31 16.00
N LEU A 299 -3.79 3.36 15.59
CA LEU A 299 -4.29 4.34 14.63
C LEU A 299 -4.51 3.73 13.24
N MET A 300 -3.61 2.86 12.77
CA MET A 300 -3.83 2.12 11.52
C MET A 300 -5.06 1.21 11.62
N ASN A 301 -5.24 0.52 12.74
CA ASN A 301 -6.43 -0.32 12.95
C ASN A 301 -7.73 0.49 12.96
N ILE A 302 -7.72 1.74 13.46
CA ILE A 302 -8.88 2.65 13.38
C ILE A 302 -9.19 2.99 11.92
N VAL A 303 -8.17 3.29 11.10
CA VAL A 303 -8.39 3.55 9.67
C VAL A 303 -8.98 2.32 8.97
N ILE A 304 -8.42 1.12 9.24
CA ILE A 304 -8.94 -0.16 8.72
C ILE A 304 -10.40 -0.39 9.14
N MET A 305 -10.74 -0.09 10.39
CA MET A 305 -12.11 -0.22 10.90
C MET A 305 -13.09 0.71 10.19
N ILE A 306 -12.70 1.96 9.96
CA ILE A 306 -13.52 2.97 9.27
C ILE A 306 -13.74 2.54 7.82
N THR A 307 -12.67 2.22 7.09
CA THR A 307 -12.78 1.87 5.66
C THR A 307 -13.47 0.53 5.45
N GLY A 308 -13.23 -0.45 6.31
CA GLY A 308 -13.98 -1.72 6.29
C GLY A 308 -15.48 -1.52 6.51
N SER A 309 -15.87 -0.53 7.33
CA SER A 309 -17.29 -0.17 7.50
C SER A 309 -17.88 0.49 6.25
N ILE A 310 -17.10 1.35 5.56
CA ILE A 310 -17.51 1.96 4.28
C ILE A 310 -17.72 0.87 3.21
N VAL A 311 -16.79 -0.10 3.12
CA VAL A 311 -16.93 -1.27 2.24
C VAL A 311 -18.18 -2.08 2.60
N GLY A 312 -18.45 -2.31 3.89
CA GLY A 312 -19.67 -2.98 4.34
C GLY A 312 -20.96 -2.27 3.90
N ILE A 313 -20.98 -0.92 3.97
CA ILE A 313 -22.13 -0.12 3.47
C ILE A 313 -22.29 -0.28 1.96
N ALA A 314 -21.20 -0.32 1.21
CA ALA A 314 -21.24 -0.55 -0.24
C ALA A 314 -21.86 -1.91 -0.59
N TYR A 315 -21.47 -3.00 0.12
CA TYR A 315 -22.08 -4.33 -0.09
C TYR A 315 -23.59 -4.33 0.17
N ILE A 316 -24.04 -3.70 1.26
CA ILE A 316 -25.47 -3.61 1.57
C ILE A 316 -26.20 -2.79 0.49
N THR A 317 -25.57 -1.73 -0.01
CA THR A 317 -26.12 -0.88 -1.07
C THR A 317 -26.26 -1.67 -2.38
N GLU A 318 -25.27 -2.46 -2.77
CA GLU A 318 -25.36 -3.34 -3.95
C GLU A 318 -26.48 -4.37 -3.81
N LEU A 319 -26.59 -5.03 -2.65
CA LEU A 319 -27.67 -5.99 -2.38
C LEU A 319 -29.05 -5.32 -2.42
N PHE A 320 -29.18 -4.13 -1.83
CA PHE A 320 -30.41 -3.35 -1.85
C PHE A 320 -30.81 -2.95 -3.28
N VAL A 321 -29.87 -2.41 -4.06
CA VAL A 321 -30.14 -1.98 -5.44
C VAL A 321 -30.43 -3.19 -6.33
N ALA A 322 -29.76 -4.32 -6.15
CA ALA A 322 -30.06 -5.55 -6.89
C ALA A 322 -31.51 -6.01 -6.64
N TRP A 323 -31.94 -6.02 -5.37
CA TRP A 323 -33.33 -6.32 -5.02
C TRP A 323 -34.31 -5.28 -5.60
N TYR A 324 -33.98 -3.98 -5.51
CA TYR A 324 -34.83 -2.87 -5.91
C TYR A 324 -34.95 -2.66 -7.44
N SER A 325 -33.92 -3.01 -8.20
CA SER A 325 -33.76 -2.69 -9.64
C SER A 325 -34.87 -3.23 -10.54
N GLY A 326 -35.46 -4.38 -10.19
CA GLY A 326 -36.46 -5.06 -11.02
C GLY A 326 -35.87 -5.75 -12.28
N VAL A 327 -34.55 -5.67 -12.50
CA VAL A 327 -33.85 -6.38 -13.57
C VAL A 327 -33.46 -7.79 -13.08
N GLU A 328 -34.06 -8.82 -13.69
CA GLU A 328 -33.87 -10.22 -13.30
C GLU A 328 -32.39 -10.67 -13.37
N TYR A 329 -31.62 -10.18 -14.36
CA TYR A 329 -30.20 -10.53 -14.51
C TYR A 329 -29.34 -10.02 -13.34
N GLU A 330 -29.61 -8.81 -12.83
CA GLU A 330 -28.92 -8.27 -11.65
C GLU A 330 -29.29 -9.06 -10.40
N GLN A 331 -30.58 -9.34 -10.21
CA GLN A 331 -31.05 -10.16 -9.09
C GLN A 331 -30.40 -11.56 -9.12
N TYR A 332 -30.34 -12.19 -10.29
CA TYR A 332 -29.71 -13.49 -10.46
C TYR A 332 -28.19 -13.44 -10.23
N ALA A 333 -27.50 -12.38 -10.65
CA ALA A 333 -26.06 -12.24 -10.42
C ALA A 333 -25.72 -12.28 -8.91
N PHE A 334 -26.49 -11.58 -8.07
CA PHE A 334 -26.30 -11.61 -6.61
C PHE A 334 -26.81 -12.90 -5.96
N LEU A 335 -27.87 -13.53 -6.49
CA LEU A 335 -28.30 -14.87 -6.07
C LEU A 335 -27.19 -15.90 -6.32
N ASN A 336 -26.57 -15.85 -7.51
CA ASN A 336 -25.45 -16.73 -7.90
C ASN A 336 -24.24 -16.53 -6.99
N ARG A 337 -23.94 -15.30 -6.56
CA ARG A 337 -22.90 -15.04 -5.54
C ARG A 337 -23.22 -15.73 -4.21
N ALA A 338 -24.47 -15.63 -3.74
CA ALA A 338 -24.88 -16.14 -2.44
C ALA A 338 -25.01 -17.67 -2.37
N THR A 339 -25.63 -18.29 -3.38
CA THR A 339 -25.99 -19.73 -3.35
C THR A 339 -25.47 -20.54 -4.54
N GLY A 340 -24.73 -19.91 -5.45
CA GLY A 340 -24.19 -20.58 -6.64
C GLY A 340 -22.91 -21.39 -6.38
N PRO A 341 -22.24 -21.86 -7.44
CA PRO A 341 -21.04 -22.70 -7.34
C PRO A 341 -19.86 -22.08 -6.56
N TYR A 342 -19.80 -20.74 -6.49
CA TYR A 342 -18.78 -19.98 -5.77
C TYR A 342 -19.27 -19.40 -4.44
N TRP A 343 -20.33 -19.97 -3.84
CA TRP A 343 -20.87 -19.52 -2.55
C TRP A 343 -19.80 -19.42 -1.46
N TRP A 344 -18.84 -20.36 -1.45
CA TRP A 344 -17.76 -20.41 -0.47
C TRP A 344 -16.82 -19.21 -0.57
N ALA A 345 -16.56 -18.72 -1.79
CA ALA A 345 -15.71 -17.56 -2.02
C ALA A 345 -16.43 -16.28 -1.57
N TYR A 346 -17.72 -16.14 -1.87
CA TYR A 346 -18.54 -15.01 -1.41
C TYR A 346 -18.71 -15.02 0.11
N ALA A 347 -19.00 -16.18 0.72
CA ALA A 347 -19.13 -16.32 2.16
C ALA A 347 -17.81 -15.99 2.88
N LEU A 348 -16.68 -16.47 2.35
CA LEU A 348 -15.36 -16.16 2.90
C LEU A 348 -15.04 -14.66 2.78
N MET A 349 -15.29 -14.06 1.62
CA MET A 349 -15.15 -12.61 1.40
C MET A 349 -15.97 -11.82 2.40
N MET A 350 -17.29 -12.08 2.49
CA MET A 350 -18.20 -11.37 3.39
C MET A 350 -17.79 -11.55 4.86
N THR A 351 -17.45 -12.77 5.27
CA THR A 351 -17.00 -13.07 6.64
C THR A 351 -15.73 -12.29 6.97
N CYS A 352 -14.71 -12.36 6.11
CA CYS A 352 -13.45 -11.67 6.31
C CYS A 352 -13.62 -10.15 6.31
N ASN A 353 -14.29 -9.58 5.31
CA ASN A 353 -14.33 -8.13 5.13
C ASN A 353 -15.36 -7.45 6.05
N VAL A 354 -16.46 -8.11 6.39
CA VAL A 354 -17.49 -7.52 7.27
C VAL A 354 -17.15 -7.77 8.74
N ILE A 355 -16.71 -8.97 9.15
CA ILE A 355 -16.51 -9.27 10.57
C ILE A 355 -15.20 -8.69 11.10
N SER A 356 -14.08 -8.87 10.37
CA SER A 356 -12.74 -8.47 10.83
C SER A 356 -12.64 -7.01 11.28
N PRO A 357 -13.15 -5.99 10.55
CA PRO A 357 -13.08 -4.61 11.01
C PRO A 357 -13.94 -4.35 12.24
N GLN A 358 -15.06 -5.05 12.43
CA GLN A 358 -15.95 -4.81 13.58
C GLN A 358 -15.34 -5.29 14.90
N VAL A 359 -14.44 -6.27 14.86
CA VAL A 359 -13.69 -6.70 16.04
C VAL A 359 -12.78 -5.57 16.58
N MET A 360 -12.39 -4.61 15.73
CA MET A 360 -11.53 -3.48 16.12
C MET A 360 -12.23 -2.41 16.96
N TRP A 361 -13.56 -2.47 17.12
CA TRP A 361 -14.28 -1.62 18.09
C TRP A 361 -13.82 -1.88 19.52
N PHE A 362 -13.47 -3.13 19.84
CA PHE A 362 -13.01 -3.53 21.15
C PHE A 362 -11.55 -3.10 21.37
N LYS A 363 -11.34 -2.10 22.23
CA LYS A 363 -10.00 -1.56 22.53
C LYS A 363 -8.97 -2.64 22.91
N LYS A 364 -9.38 -3.64 23.71
CA LYS A 364 -8.49 -4.76 24.12
C LYS A 364 -7.93 -5.52 22.92
N ILE A 365 -8.72 -5.66 21.86
CA ILE A 365 -8.32 -6.34 20.63
C ILE A 365 -7.50 -5.40 19.76
N ARG A 366 -7.99 -4.16 19.56
CA ARG A 366 -7.34 -3.15 18.72
C ARG A 366 -5.92 -2.78 19.17
N THR A 367 -5.62 -2.84 20.46
CA THR A 367 -4.27 -2.55 21.00
C THR A 367 -3.38 -3.79 21.11
N SER A 368 -3.85 -4.97 20.70
CA SER A 368 -3.05 -6.20 20.69
C SER A 368 -2.31 -6.35 19.37
N ILE A 369 -0.97 -6.32 19.42
CA ILE A 369 -0.11 -6.46 18.23
C ILE A 369 -0.37 -7.80 17.53
N PHE A 370 -0.49 -8.89 18.29
CA PHE A 370 -0.71 -10.22 17.73
C PHE A 370 -2.05 -10.31 17.00
N VAL A 371 -3.14 -9.82 17.62
CA VAL A 371 -4.46 -9.87 16.99
C VAL A 371 -4.53 -8.94 15.77
N SER A 372 -3.88 -7.77 15.84
CA SER A 372 -3.76 -6.85 14.70
C SER A 372 -3.06 -7.49 13.51
N PHE A 373 -2.00 -8.28 13.76
CA PHE A 373 -1.26 -9.02 12.73
C PHE A 373 -2.10 -10.12 12.09
N VAL A 374 -2.85 -10.88 12.88
CA VAL A 374 -3.74 -11.92 12.35
C VAL A 374 -4.86 -11.30 11.52
N ILE A 375 -5.51 -10.27 12.03
CA ILE A 375 -6.61 -9.60 11.33
C ILE A 375 -6.12 -8.97 10.02
N SER A 376 -4.94 -8.36 9.98
CA SER A 376 -4.44 -7.78 8.73
C SER A 376 -4.15 -8.81 7.64
N ILE A 377 -3.77 -10.04 8.00
CA ILE A 377 -3.67 -11.15 7.04
C ILE A 377 -5.07 -11.56 6.54
N VAL A 378 -6.03 -11.73 7.46
CA VAL A 378 -7.41 -12.10 7.12
C VAL A 378 -8.06 -11.06 6.19
N VAL A 379 -7.85 -9.77 6.44
CA VAL A 379 -8.32 -8.68 5.57
C VAL A 379 -7.73 -8.79 4.17
N ASN A 380 -6.42 -9.03 4.03
CA ASN A 380 -5.80 -9.14 2.71
C ASN A 380 -6.31 -10.35 1.92
N ILE A 381 -6.62 -11.47 2.60
CA ILE A 381 -7.25 -12.65 1.99
C ILE A 381 -8.68 -12.30 1.55
N GLY A 382 -9.48 -11.67 2.42
CA GLY A 382 -10.85 -11.26 2.10
C GLY A 382 -10.90 -10.29 0.90
N MET A 383 -9.97 -9.35 0.83
CA MET A 383 -9.87 -8.39 -0.27
C MET A 383 -9.37 -9.00 -1.58
N TRP A 384 -8.59 -10.09 -1.53
CA TRP A 384 -8.28 -10.87 -2.72
C TRP A 384 -9.53 -11.58 -3.24
N PHE A 385 -10.30 -12.20 -2.33
CA PHE A 385 -11.58 -12.83 -2.69
C PHE A 385 -12.61 -11.81 -3.17
N GLU A 386 -12.59 -10.57 -2.69
CA GLU A 386 -13.45 -9.51 -3.19
C GLU A 386 -13.26 -9.30 -4.70
N ARG A 387 -12.01 -9.12 -5.14
CA ARG A 387 -11.71 -8.95 -6.56
C ARG A 387 -12.07 -10.22 -7.35
N PHE A 388 -11.67 -11.39 -6.86
CA PHE A 388 -11.98 -12.68 -7.49
C PHE A 388 -13.50 -12.88 -7.67
N VAL A 389 -14.28 -12.61 -6.62
CA VAL A 389 -15.73 -12.77 -6.64
C VAL A 389 -16.35 -11.81 -7.64
N ILE A 390 -16.01 -10.52 -7.60
CA ILE A 390 -16.56 -9.55 -8.54
C ILE A 390 -16.27 -9.98 -9.98
N ILE A 391 -15.05 -10.41 -10.28
CA ILE A 391 -14.64 -10.77 -11.63
C ILE A 391 -15.29 -12.09 -12.07
N VAL A 392 -15.01 -13.20 -11.37
CA VAL A 392 -15.36 -14.54 -11.84
C VAL A 392 -16.85 -14.83 -11.71
N THR A 393 -17.50 -14.39 -10.61
CA THR A 393 -18.93 -14.71 -10.38
C THR A 393 -19.86 -13.96 -11.33
N SER A 394 -19.43 -12.81 -11.87
CA SER A 394 -20.19 -12.06 -12.87
C SER A 394 -19.91 -12.52 -14.31
N LEU A 395 -18.77 -13.18 -14.57
CA LEU A 395 -18.43 -13.67 -15.92
C LEU A 395 -18.90 -15.11 -16.19
N HIS A 396 -18.83 -15.99 -15.20
CA HIS A 396 -19.14 -17.41 -15.45
C HIS A 396 -20.65 -17.68 -15.62
N ARG A 397 -21.50 -16.74 -15.19
CA ARG A 397 -22.96 -16.75 -15.29
C ARG A 397 -23.42 -15.33 -15.65
N ASP A 398 -23.76 -15.13 -16.92
CA ASP A 398 -24.21 -13.86 -17.47
C ASP A 398 -25.56 -14.04 -18.22
N TYR A 399 -25.83 -13.18 -19.20
CA TYR A 399 -27.06 -13.14 -20.00
C TYR A 399 -27.50 -14.46 -20.63
N LEU A 400 -26.58 -15.28 -21.15
CA LEU A 400 -26.93 -16.46 -21.96
C LEU A 400 -26.61 -17.77 -21.22
N PRO A 401 -27.61 -18.58 -20.84
CA PRO A 401 -27.39 -19.87 -20.18
C PRO A 401 -26.49 -20.84 -20.94
N SER A 402 -26.44 -20.77 -22.28
CA SER A 402 -25.57 -21.61 -23.10
C SER A 402 -24.08 -21.34 -22.91
N SER A 403 -23.71 -20.15 -22.45
CA SER A 403 -22.32 -19.72 -22.26
C SER A 403 -21.80 -19.99 -20.84
N TRP A 404 -22.69 -20.44 -19.95
CA TRP A 404 -22.40 -20.70 -18.55
C TRP A 404 -21.33 -21.79 -18.38
N THR A 405 -20.28 -21.47 -17.63
CA THR A 405 -19.14 -22.38 -17.44
C THR A 405 -18.54 -22.25 -16.04
N MET A 406 -17.45 -22.96 -15.77
CA MET A 406 -16.70 -22.87 -14.53
C MET A 406 -15.28 -22.38 -14.80
N PHE A 407 -14.69 -21.72 -13.81
CA PHE A 407 -13.28 -21.36 -13.78
C PHE A 407 -12.56 -22.21 -12.73
N GLN A 408 -11.44 -22.80 -13.12
CA GLN A 408 -10.53 -23.53 -12.24
C GLN A 408 -9.11 -23.06 -12.53
N PRO A 409 -8.38 -22.48 -11.55
CA PRO A 409 -7.01 -22.04 -11.78
C PRO A 409 -6.09 -23.23 -12.00
N THR A 410 -5.08 -23.06 -12.85
CA THR A 410 -4.00 -24.02 -13.02
C THR A 410 -2.86 -23.71 -12.05
N PHE A 411 -1.88 -24.62 -11.99
CA PHE A 411 -0.67 -24.37 -11.19
C PHE A 411 0.14 -23.17 -11.70
N VAL A 412 -0.02 -22.80 -12.99
CA VAL A 412 0.68 -21.67 -13.59
C VAL A 412 0.09 -20.34 -13.11
N ASP A 413 -1.24 -20.26 -12.98
CA ASP A 413 -1.93 -19.09 -12.38
C ASP A 413 -1.43 -18.83 -10.95
N ALA A 414 -1.44 -19.88 -10.14
CA ALA A 414 -0.95 -19.83 -8.76
C ALA A 414 0.56 -19.55 -8.70
N GLY A 415 1.32 -20.10 -9.64
CA GLY A 415 2.76 -19.94 -9.70
C GLY A 415 3.20 -18.53 -10.02
N PHE A 416 2.52 -17.87 -10.97
CA PHE A 416 2.79 -16.47 -11.24
C PHE A 416 2.44 -15.59 -10.03
N PHE A 417 1.30 -15.82 -9.38
CA PHE A 417 0.90 -15.06 -8.18
C PHE A 417 1.91 -15.20 -7.04
N ILE A 418 2.28 -16.42 -6.65
CA ILE A 418 3.29 -16.67 -5.62
C ILE A 418 4.64 -16.08 -6.02
N GLY A 419 4.97 -16.12 -7.32
CA GLY A 419 6.10 -15.43 -7.91
C GLY A 419 6.15 -13.94 -7.59
N THR A 420 5.04 -13.23 -7.79
CA THR A 420 4.95 -11.79 -7.49
C THR A 420 5.08 -11.49 -5.99
N ILE A 421 4.55 -12.36 -5.12
CA ILE A 421 4.76 -12.25 -3.66
C ILE A 421 6.26 -12.42 -3.32
N GLY A 422 6.90 -13.42 -3.92
CA GLY A 422 8.35 -13.64 -3.79
C GLY A 422 9.14 -12.41 -4.23
N PHE A 423 8.84 -11.86 -5.40
CA PHE A 423 9.54 -10.69 -5.94
C PHE A 423 9.33 -9.44 -5.07
N PHE A 424 8.11 -9.20 -4.59
CA PHE A 424 7.82 -8.13 -3.64
C PHE A 424 8.70 -8.22 -2.39
N PHE A 425 8.80 -9.40 -1.77
CA PHE A 425 9.64 -9.58 -0.59
C PHE A 425 11.13 -9.51 -0.90
N VAL A 426 11.59 -9.97 -2.07
CA VAL A 426 12.99 -9.77 -2.50
C VAL A 426 13.32 -8.28 -2.52
N LEU A 427 12.49 -7.45 -3.18
CA LEU A 427 12.70 -6.00 -3.25
C LEU A 427 12.61 -5.34 -1.86
N PHE A 428 11.59 -5.68 -1.07
CA PHE A 428 11.39 -5.09 0.25
C PHE A 428 12.49 -5.47 1.26
N LEU A 429 12.96 -6.72 1.23
CA LEU A 429 14.05 -7.19 2.10
C LEU A 429 15.39 -6.54 1.72
N LEU A 430 15.67 -6.37 0.42
CA LEU A 430 16.85 -5.62 -0.04
C LEU A 430 16.76 -4.16 0.41
N TYR A 431 15.62 -3.52 0.20
CA TYR A 431 15.33 -2.16 0.66
C TYR A 431 15.57 -1.97 2.16
N SER A 432 15.08 -2.90 2.99
CA SER A 432 15.22 -2.83 4.45
C SER A 432 16.68 -2.83 4.94
N ARG A 433 17.62 -3.21 4.07
CA ARG A 433 19.06 -3.31 4.36
C ARG A 433 19.89 -2.24 3.69
N SER A 434 19.44 -1.67 2.58
CA SER A 434 20.20 -0.67 1.82
C SER A 434 19.64 0.75 1.94
N PHE A 435 18.42 0.92 2.44
CA PHE A 435 17.77 2.21 2.61
C PHE A 435 17.41 2.48 4.07
N PRO A 436 17.32 3.76 4.48
CA PRO A 436 16.79 4.13 5.78
C PRO A 436 15.28 3.87 5.80
N VAL A 437 14.85 2.91 6.62
CA VAL A 437 13.45 2.47 6.72
C VAL A 437 12.53 3.48 7.43
N ILE A 438 13.11 4.44 8.15
CA ILE A 438 12.42 5.55 8.81
C ILE A 438 13.05 6.85 8.29
N ALA A 439 12.23 7.85 7.97
CA ALA A 439 12.68 9.18 7.56
C ALA A 439 13.28 9.93 8.76
N GLN A 440 14.60 10.06 8.81
CA GLN A 440 15.31 10.63 9.96
C GLN A 440 15.04 12.13 10.08
N ALA A 441 15.04 12.84 8.94
CA ALA A 441 14.73 14.27 8.91
C ALA A 441 13.36 14.58 9.54
N GLU A 442 12.36 13.81 9.14
CA GLU A 442 10.98 13.92 9.60
C GLU A 442 10.84 13.59 11.09
N VAL A 443 11.38 12.46 11.55
CA VAL A 443 11.30 12.05 12.95
C VAL A 443 12.00 13.06 13.87
N LYS A 444 13.15 13.61 13.46
CA LYS A 444 13.86 14.63 14.22
C LYS A 444 13.06 15.92 14.39
N SER A 445 12.23 16.30 13.41
CA SER A 445 11.38 17.50 13.50
C SER A 445 10.34 17.39 14.64
N ILE A 446 9.82 16.19 14.91
CA ILE A 446 8.78 15.97 15.91
C ILE A 446 9.33 15.65 17.30
N MET A 447 10.63 15.35 17.46
CA MET A 447 11.25 14.95 18.72
C MET A 447 10.94 15.89 19.89
N LYS A 448 11.14 17.20 19.71
CA LYS A 448 10.88 18.18 20.78
C LYS A 448 9.44 18.19 21.23
N THR A 449 8.50 17.83 20.35
CA THR A 449 7.04 17.89 20.62
C THR A 449 6.49 16.57 21.12
N SER A 450 6.89 15.46 20.48
CA SER A 450 6.17 14.19 20.59
C SER A 450 6.97 13.07 21.26
N SER A 451 8.21 13.32 21.69
CA SER A 451 8.97 12.32 22.44
C SER A 451 8.62 12.30 23.92
N GLU A 452 8.82 11.14 24.55
CA GLU A 452 8.58 10.93 25.97
C GLU A 452 9.43 11.86 26.85
N THR A 453 10.73 12.01 26.56
CA THR A 453 11.66 12.85 27.34
C THR A 453 11.22 14.30 27.41
N TYR A 454 10.93 14.89 26.25
CA TYR A 454 10.54 16.31 26.21
C TYR A 454 9.16 16.52 26.81
N LYS A 455 8.27 15.52 26.81
CA LYS A 455 6.99 15.58 27.54
C LYS A 455 7.19 15.54 29.05
N LYS A 456 7.99 14.60 29.57
CA LYS A 456 8.36 14.53 31.00
C LYS A 456 9.02 15.82 31.49
N LEU A 457 9.98 16.36 30.72
CA LEU A 457 10.66 17.62 31.05
C LEU A 457 9.68 18.81 31.12
N ARG A 458 8.63 18.83 30.29
CA ARG A 458 7.60 19.89 30.33
C ARG A 458 6.65 19.73 31.51
N GLU A 459 6.25 18.49 31.82
CA GLU A 459 5.42 18.21 33.00
C GLU A 459 6.16 18.60 34.29
N GLN A 460 7.47 18.34 34.35
CA GLN A 460 8.33 18.72 35.47
C GLN A 460 8.57 20.25 35.52
N GLY A 461 8.95 20.87 34.41
CA GLY A 461 9.23 22.32 34.33
C GLY A 461 7.99 23.22 34.38
N GLY A 462 6.78 22.66 34.24
CA GLY A 462 5.51 23.38 34.43
C GLY A 462 5.10 23.53 35.89
N HIS A 463 5.69 22.76 36.81
CA HIS A 463 5.36 22.81 38.24
C HIS A 463 6.20 23.80 39.06
N ASP A 464 7.37 24.23 38.56
CA ASP A 464 8.28 25.12 39.32
C ASP A 464 7.93 26.62 39.24
N ASN A 465 6.92 27.02 38.46
CA ASN A 465 6.56 28.43 38.26
C ASN A 465 5.35 28.93 39.07
N HIS A 466 4.85 28.16 40.05
CA HIS A 466 3.68 28.55 40.85
C HIS A 466 3.92 28.71 42.36
N SER A 467 5.16 28.65 42.88
CA SER A 467 5.41 28.70 44.34
C SER A 467 6.41 29.75 44.84
N HIS A 468 6.97 30.63 44.00
CA HIS A 468 7.99 31.60 44.45
C HIS A 468 7.82 33.02 43.88
N SER A 469 6.65 33.64 44.05
CA SER A 469 6.53 35.09 43.78
C SER A 469 5.56 35.86 44.68
N GLU A 470 5.38 35.45 45.93
CA GLU A 470 4.79 36.33 46.94
C GLU A 470 5.62 36.25 48.23
N GLN A 471 5.88 37.41 48.83
CA GLN A 471 6.70 37.66 50.03
C GLN A 471 8.21 37.86 49.78
N ASN A 472 8.57 39.08 49.41
CA ASN A 472 9.38 39.96 50.28
C ASN A 472 9.71 41.27 49.57
N HIS A 473 8.90 42.31 49.85
CA HIS A 473 9.35 43.71 49.83
C HIS A 473 8.50 44.51 50.82
N HIS A 474 9.02 44.64 52.04
CA HIS A 474 8.83 45.80 52.90
C HIS A 474 10.16 46.10 53.60
#